data_AF-A0A1G7D431-F1
#
_entry.id   AF-A0A1G7D431-F1
#
_cell.length_a   1.000
_cell.length_b   1.000
_cell.length_c   1.000
_cell.angle_alpha   90.00
_cell.angle_beta   90.00
_cell.angle_gamma   90.00
#
_symmetry.space_group_name_H-M   'P 1'
#
loop_
_entity.id
_entity.type
_entity.pdbx_description
1 polymer ?
#
loop_
_entity_poly.entity_id
_entity_poly.type
_entity_poly.pdbx_seq_one_letter_code
_entity_poly.pdbx_strand_id
1 'polypeptide(L)'
;MKLIRNDISFNVDSGKRYYLTIKFGEGQDGSSSFKDIEGNYHTGNLVNTQVGTGAKMEGKFILIGSIVTDTNQHTNATSITYLINNIEVATYREEVAEDNGTIFYSTQIYFT
;
A
#
# COMPACT_ATOMS: atom_id res chain seq x y z
N MET A 1 -1.87 -16.42 -9.91
CA MET A 1 -2.00 -15.25 -9.01
C MET A 1 -1.50 -15.63 -7.63
N LYS A 2 -0.39 -15.03 -7.17
CA LYS A 2 0.18 -15.24 -5.82
C LYS A 2 -0.37 -14.17 -4.88
N LEU A 3 -0.80 -14.57 -3.67
CA LEU A 3 -1.22 -13.65 -2.61
C LEU A 3 -0.11 -13.49 -1.58
N ILE A 4 0.26 -12.25 -1.29
CA ILE A 4 1.20 -11.89 -0.24
C ILE A 4 0.42 -11.10 0.83
N ARG A 5 0.46 -11.56 2.08
CA ARG A 5 -0.19 -10.90 3.22
C ARG A 5 0.84 -10.33 4.17
N ASN A 6 0.64 -9.10 4.62
CA ASN A 6 1.55 -8.46 5.57
C ASN A 6 0.80 -7.54 6.52
N ASP A 7 1.33 -7.45 7.74
CA ASP A 7 0.84 -6.57 8.80
C ASP A 7 1.95 -5.57 9.16
N ILE A 8 1.60 -4.28 9.13
CA ILE A 8 2.50 -3.16 9.43
C ILE A 8 1.94 -2.41 10.63
N SER A 9 2.79 -2.02 11.58
CA SER A 9 2.40 -1.10 12.66
C SER A 9 3.03 0.27 12.44
N PHE A 10 2.25 1.33 12.66
CA PHE A 10 2.67 2.72 12.49
C PHE A 10 2.16 3.58 13.65
N ASN A 11 3.07 4.27 14.33
CA ASN A 11 2.71 5.09 15.49
C ASN A 11 2.00 6.37 15.08
N VAL A 12 0.87 6.67 15.72
CA VAL A 12 0.10 7.89 15.47
C VAL A 12 0.23 8.91 16.60
N ASP A 13 0.53 10.14 16.20
CA ASP A 13 0.25 11.36 16.93
C ASP A 13 -1.21 11.78 16.71
N SER A 14 -1.97 11.89 17.80
CA SER A 14 -3.40 12.19 17.80
C SER A 14 -3.74 13.57 17.22
N GLY A 15 -2.79 14.51 17.23
CA GLY A 15 -2.94 15.86 16.70
C GLY A 15 -2.74 16.01 15.19
N LYS A 16 -2.40 14.94 14.48
CA LYS A 16 -2.02 14.99 13.05
C LYS A 16 -3.04 14.34 12.12
N ARG A 17 -2.97 14.73 10.85
CA ARG A 17 -3.61 14.04 9.73
C ARG A 17 -2.61 13.08 9.11
N TYR A 18 -3.13 11.97 8.58
CA TYR A 18 -2.33 10.95 7.92
C TYR A 18 -2.71 10.82 6.46
N TYR A 19 -1.69 10.86 5.62
CA TYR A 19 -1.80 10.73 4.17
C TYR A 19 -1.01 9.50 3.73
N LEU A 20 -1.68 8.62 2.99
CA LEU A 20 -1.11 7.42 2.43
C LEU A 20 -0.71 7.67 0.98
N THR A 21 0.50 7.27 0.64
CA THR A 21 0.94 7.13 -0.75
C THR A 21 1.38 5.68 -0.97
N ILE A 22 0.96 5.09 -2.09
CA ILE A 22 1.40 3.78 -2.52
C ILE A 22 2.16 3.97 -3.83
N LYS A 23 3.42 3.56 -3.86
CA LYS A 23 4.26 3.62 -5.04
C LYS A 23 4.53 2.21 -5.55
N PHE A 24 4.43 2.05 -6.86
CA PHE A 24 4.90 0.89 -7.58
C PHE A 24 6.24 1.28 -8.23
N GLY A 25 7.13 0.30 -8.45
CA GLY A 25 8.42 0.59 -9.09
C GLY A 25 8.26 0.96 -10.57
N GLU A 26 9.40 1.21 -11.22
CA GLU A 26 9.43 1.58 -12.64
C GLU A 26 9.12 0.37 -13.53
N GLY A 27 8.27 0.56 -14.55
CA GLY A 27 7.91 -0.50 -15.49
C GLY A 27 6.87 -1.50 -14.97
N GLN A 28 6.17 -1.18 -13.89
CA GLN A 28 5.04 -1.97 -13.41
C GLN A 28 3.72 -1.20 -13.54
N ASP A 29 2.65 -1.93 -13.84
CA ASP A 29 1.29 -1.45 -13.73
C ASP A 29 0.72 -1.87 -12.36
N GLY A 30 0.34 -0.88 -11.55
CA GLY A 30 -0.17 -1.11 -10.20
C GLY A 30 -1.50 -0.39 -9.94
N SER A 31 -2.33 -0.98 -9.11
CA SER A 31 -3.56 -0.35 -8.61
C SER A 31 -3.86 -0.83 -7.20
N SER A 32 -4.39 0.06 -6.37
CA SER A 32 -4.76 -0.24 -4.99
C SER A 32 -6.20 0.11 -4.69
N SER A 33 -6.74 -0.52 -3.65
CA SER A 33 -8.04 -0.16 -3.10
C SER A 33 -8.08 -0.32 -1.59
N PHE A 34 -8.79 0.58 -0.91
CA PHE A 34 -9.10 0.47 0.52
C PHE A 34 -10.32 1.33 0.88
N LYS A 35 -10.86 1.10 2.08
CA LYS A 35 -11.87 1.96 2.71
C LYS A 35 -11.19 2.71 3.87
N ASP A 36 -11.27 4.03 3.87
CA ASP A 36 -10.67 4.84 4.93
C ASP A 36 -11.50 4.78 6.24
N ILE A 37 -10.99 5.43 7.29
CA ILE A 37 -11.64 5.41 8.60
C ILE A 37 -12.93 6.23 8.66
N GLU A 38 -13.17 7.08 7.68
CA GLU A 38 -14.40 7.87 7.52
C GLU A 38 -15.43 7.16 6.64
N GLY A 39 -15.06 6.01 6.08
CA GLY A 39 -15.91 5.13 5.30
C GLY A 39 -15.88 5.40 3.80
N ASN A 40 -14.98 6.25 3.32
CA ASN A 40 -14.85 6.51 1.88
C ASN A 40 -14.01 5.40 1.22
N TYR A 41 -14.40 5.02 0.02
CA TYR A 41 -13.64 4.09 -0.81
C TYR A 41 -12.64 4.83 -1.69
N HIS A 42 -11.42 4.32 -1.73
CA HIS A 42 -10.33 4.82 -2.55
C HIS A 42 -9.85 3.71 -3.48
N THR A 43 -9.61 4.03 -4.75
CA THR A 43 -9.19 3.07 -5.77
C THR A 43 -8.23 3.70 -6.78
N GLY A 44 -7.29 2.92 -7.32
CA GLY A 44 -6.35 3.36 -8.35
C GLY A 44 -4.95 3.65 -7.80
N ASN A 45 -4.22 4.55 -8.47
CA ASN A 45 -2.93 5.05 -7.99
C ASN A 45 -3.15 6.03 -6.84
N LEU A 46 -2.65 5.68 -5.65
CA LEU A 46 -2.89 6.45 -4.44
C LEU A 46 -1.68 7.35 -4.13
N VAL A 47 -1.89 8.66 -4.22
CA VAL A 47 -0.87 9.67 -3.95
C VAL A 47 -1.44 10.69 -2.97
N ASN A 48 -0.81 10.78 -1.80
CA ASN A 48 -1.21 11.67 -0.70
C ASN A 48 -2.71 11.61 -0.39
N THR A 49 -3.29 10.40 -0.42
CA THR A 49 -4.69 10.17 -0.08
C THR A 49 -4.84 10.28 1.43
N GLN A 50 -5.68 11.21 1.90
CA GLN A 50 -5.96 11.33 3.33
C GLN A 50 -6.72 10.08 3.82
N VAL A 51 -6.17 9.40 4.83
CA VAL A 51 -6.76 8.17 5.39
C VAL A 51 -7.45 8.39 6.74
N GLY A 52 -7.17 9.50 7.41
CA GLY A 52 -7.82 9.89 8.66
C GLY A 52 -7.02 10.88 9.50
N THR A 53 -7.51 11.11 10.73
CA THR A 53 -6.82 11.86 11.79
C THR A 53 -6.31 10.90 12.85
N GLY A 54 -5.18 11.20 13.50
CA GLY A 54 -4.56 10.33 14.51
C GLY A 54 -5.52 9.92 15.61
N ALA A 55 -6.25 10.89 16.18
CA ALA A 55 -7.25 10.64 17.21
C ALA A 55 -8.36 9.65 16.79
N LYS A 56 -8.69 9.55 15.50
CA LYS A 56 -9.68 8.59 14.98
C LYS A 56 -9.07 7.24 14.62
N MET A 57 -7.76 7.20 14.33
CA MET A 57 -7.07 6.03 13.81
C MET A 57 -6.40 5.20 14.90
N GLU A 58 -6.01 5.80 16.03
CA GLU A 58 -5.37 5.10 17.15
C GLU A 58 -6.14 3.83 17.57
N GLY A 59 -5.43 2.71 17.64
CA GLY A 59 -5.96 1.38 17.94
C GLY A 59 -6.74 0.71 16.80
N LYS A 60 -6.76 1.29 15.59
CA LYS A 60 -7.47 0.74 14.43
C LYS A 60 -6.51 0.32 13.33
N PHE A 61 -7.05 -0.28 12.29
CA PHE A 61 -6.29 -0.62 11.09
C PHE A 61 -7.05 -0.28 9.81
N ILE A 62 -6.31 -0.13 8.72
CA ILE A 62 -6.86 -0.14 7.36
C ILE A 62 -6.37 -1.39 6.63
N LEU A 63 -7.25 -1.99 5.83
CA LEU A 63 -6.90 -3.09 4.93
C LEU A 63 -6.76 -2.53 3.51
N ILE A 64 -5.60 -2.74 2.91
CA ILE A 64 -5.27 -2.29 1.56
C ILE A 64 -5.05 -3.51 0.68
N GLY A 65 -5.75 -3.58 -0.44
CA GLY A 65 -5.49 -4.55 -1.51
C GLY A 65 -4.78 -3.85 -2.66
N SER A 66 -3.60 -4.36 -3.07
CA SER A 66 -2.84 -3.86 -4.21
C SER A 66 -2.60 -4.97 -5.22
N ILE A 67 -2.92 -4.74 -6.48
CA ILE A 67 -2.58 -5.63 -7.59
C ILE A 67 -1.44 -4.98 -8.35
N VAL A 68 -0.41 -5.77 -8.67
CA VAL A 68 0.73 -5.31 -9.46
C VAL A 68 1.05 -6.33 -10.53
N THR A 69 1.28 -5.83 -11.74
CA THR A 69 1.71 -6.60 -12.90
C THR A 69 3.03 -6.03 -13.40
N ASP A 70 4.02 -6.90 -13.54
CA ASP A 70 5.32 -6.53 -14.11
C ASP A 70 5.23 -6.54 -15.63
N THR A 71 5.37 -5.38 -16.28
CA THR A 71 5.27 -5.28 -17.74
C THR A 71 6.63 -5.13 -18.41
N ASN A 72 7.73 -5.18 -17.63
CA ASN A 72 9.08 -5.02 -18.13
C ASN A 72 9.87 -6.35 -18.12
N GLN A 73 9.99 -6.95 -19.29
CA GLN A 73 10.75 -8.18 -19.55
C GLN A 73 12.23 -8.17 -19.10
N HIS A 74 12.80 -6.99 -18.81
CA HIS A 74 14.18 -6.85 -18.35
C HIS A 74 14.31 -6.72 -16.83
N THR A 75 13.19 -6.55 -16.12
CA THR A 75 13.13 -6.46 -14.67
C THR A 75 12.07 -7.42 -14.17
N ASN A 76 12.44 -8.65 -13.82
CA ASN A 76 11.51 -9.66 -13.32
C ASN A 76 11.20 -9.50 -11.82
N ALA A 77 11.12 -8.26 -11.34
CA ALA A 77 11.01 -7.97 -9.91
C ALA A 77 10.02 -6.84 -9.67
N THR A 78 8.93 -7.18 -9.01
CA THR A 78 7.88 -6.23 -8.64
C THR A 78 8.16 -5.65 -7.25
N SER A 79 8.05 -4.33 -7.11
CA SER A 79 8.12 -3.66 -5.80
C SER A 79 6.93 -2.76 -5.52
N ILE A 80 6.52 -2.72 -4.25
CA ILE A 80 5.50 -1.81 -3.74
C ILE A 80 5.99 -1.16 -2.46
N THR A 81 5.85 0.16 -2.37
CA THR A 81 6.26 0.96 -1.22
C THR A 81 5.05 1.71 -0.65
N TYR A 82 4.86 1.59 0.66
CA TYR A 82 3.84 2.30 1.41
C TYR A 82 4.48 3.45 2.18
N LEU A 83 3.94 4.65 1.99
CA LEU A 83 4.39 5.86 2.69
C LEU A 83 3.25 6.45 3.49
N ILE A 84 3.51 6.80 4.75
CA ILE A 84 2.59 7.59 5.58
C ILE A 84 3.25 8.93 5.88
N ASN A 85 2.61 10.03 5.46
CA ASN A 85 3.17 11.39 5.61
C ASN A 85 4.62 11.50 5.08
N ASN A 86 4.88 10.88 3.92
CA ASN A 86 6.20 10.77 3.27
C ASN A 86 7.26 9.94 4.02
N ILE A 87 6.88 9.25 5.10
CA ILE A 87 7.75 8.30 5.80
C ILE A 87 7.48 6.92 5.23
N GLU A 88 8.54 6.21 4.80
CA GLU A 88 8.42 4.83 4.38
C GLU A 88 8.13 3.93 5.56
N VAL A 89 7.00 3.20 5.48
CA VAL A 89 6.55 2.29 6.55
C VAL A 89 6.67 0.82 6.16
N ALA A 90 6.72 0.52 4.86
CA ALA A 90 7.05 -0.80 4.35
C ALA A 90 7.41 -0.75 2.86
N THR A 91 8.29 -1.67 2.47
CA THR A 91 8.56 -2.01 1.07
C THR A 91 8.50 -3.52 0.90
N TYR A 92 7.76 -3.97 -0.10
CA TYR A 92 7.73 -5.37 -0.51
C TYR A 92 8.36 -5.50 -1.89
N ARG A 93 9.14 -6.57 -2.08
CA ARG A 93 9.74 -6.93 -3.36
C ARG A 93 9.57 -8.43 -3.57
N GLU A 94 9.11 -8.80 -4.76
CA GLU A 94 8.96 -10.20 -5.15
C GLU A 94 9.52 -10.41 -6.56
N GLU A 95 10.29 -11.47 -6.74
CA GLU A 95 10.76 -11.90 -8.05
C GLU A 95 9.73 -12.83 -8.70
N VAL A 96 9.35 -12.53 -9.93
CA VAL A 96 8.37 -13.31 -10.70
C VAL A 96 9.12 -13.96 -11.86
N ALA A 97 9.07 -15.28 -11.95
CA ALA A 97 9.85 -16.03 -12.94
C ALA A 97 9.35 -15.88 -14.40
N GLU A 98 8.30 -15.08 -14.64
CA GLU A 98 7.65 -14.91 -15.95
C GLU A 98 7.35 -13.44 -16.24
N ASP A 99 7.60 -13.03 -17.49
CA ASP A 99 7.25 -11.72 -18.05
C ASP A 99 5.71 -11.56 -18.06
N ASN A 100 5.17 -10.53 -17.39
CA ASN A 100 3.73 -10.34 -17.09
C ASN A 100 3.13 -11.12 -15.92
N GLY A 101 3.95 -11.50 -14.93
CA GLY A 101 3.46 -12.03 -13.66
C GLY A 101 2.58 -11.03 -12.90
N THR A 102 1.40 -11.46 -12.42
CA THR A 102 0.51 -10.65 -11.57
C THR A 102 0.51 -11.14 -10.13
N ILE A 103 0.78 -10.22 -9.20
CA ILE A 103 0.84 -10.46 -7.76
C ILE A 103 -0.23 -9.61 -7.07
N PHE A 104 -0.88 -10.20 -6.07
CA PHE A 104 -1.81 -9.51 -5.19
C PHE A 104 -1.22 -9.37 -3.79
N TYR A 105 -1.18 -8.15 -3.28
CA TYR A 105 -0.74 -7.81 -1.92
C TYR A 105 -1.95 -7.39 -1.09
N SER A 106 -2.08 -7.98 0.09
CA SER A 106 -3.05 -7.61 1.10
C SER A 106 -2.29 -7.11 2.32
N THR A 107 -2.39 -5.82 2.61
CA THR A 107 -1.65 -5.17 3.67
C THR A 107 -2.59 -4.61 4.71
N GLN A 108 -2.39 -4.97 5.98
CA GLN A 108 -3.03 -4.31 7.10
C GLN A 108 -2.06 -3.33 7.73
N ILE A 109 -2.46 -2.07 7.83
CA ILE A 109 -1.69 -1.05 8.54
C ILE A 109 -2.43 -0.74 9.83
N TYR A 110 -1.83 -1.14 10.95
CA TYR A 110 -2.26 -0.88 12.31
C TYR A 110 -1.71 0.48 12.77
N PHE A 111 -2.57 1.29 13.36
CA PHE A 111 -2.23 2.59 13.89
C PHE A 111 -2.18 2.50 15.41
N THR A 112 -0.99 2.64 16.00
CA THR A 112 -0.72 2.43 17.43
C THR A 112 -0.29 3.68 18.16
#